data_AF-A0A455U2I1-F1
#
_entry.id   AF-A0A455U2I1-F1
#
_cell.length_a   1.000
_cell.length_b   1.000
_cell.length_c   1.000
_cell.angle_alpha   90.00
_cell.angle_beta   90.00
_cell.angle_gamma   90.00
#
_symmetry.space_group_name_H-M   'P 1'
#
loop_
_entity.id
_entity.type
_entity.pdbx_description
1 polymer ?
#
loop_
_entity_poly.entity_id
_entity_poly.type
_entity_poly.pdbx_seq_one_letter_code
_entity_poly.pdbx_strand_id
1 'polypeptide(L)'
;MIERTLTTKDLLVNLRPSDPFRLVSLNLLVGLAYYPEYFERAVEVLLQVAEHEDTENNYDSVRGKLKGLFQLYLSGTHANLEQRASVVRVCLCSNVPTRQEIGLKLLSSALESDRWSGHSMMEFGARPRDYGHNPNFDERLQWLRRFIKISVEVSNFGESTLASSARQLVASRFRFLWRYPDLRPDLYSIALDLNDKAPWLEGWRAVCSALYYDYRKSLSSSELESVKSQLLMLKDELSPKDLVSKIEALVINPGQQSWLLDDEFDEQNPKKYEDARVRLENRAFGYGEQVGKMPAMLQLLAMKLFDSNHAPNRMAFGRGLMSSSAKPRWTWDILIEALHSLESKLFNYSVLSGALEELSNLDKQLTFELLNEAADDELLKPIIVGLHPYSSFSEVDFDRCVNVFESIEGHVQGIERLFWQDEYLNVAYSKLVDLAKKLLFKANGDCVLLEALTMRLHGKVKSEDILGEELRKIALRAAASHLTKNDPEPGGLGDYRLTEVLSHCLPFKGCVEEKTLVLDALFNDSNGALEHMYWYGEAVTVVVKHLTSPF
;
A
#
# COMPACT_ATOMS: atom_id res chain seq x y z
N MET A 1 -13.15 -7.65 -40.57
CA MET A 1 -14.36 -7.00 -40.03
C MET A 1 -14.09 -6.53 -38.60
N ILE A 2 -13.77 -7.43 -37.66
CA ILE A 2 -13.45 -7.08 -36.26
C ILE A 2 -12.32 -6.05 -36.14
N GLU A 3 -11.23 -6.19 -36.90
CA GLU A 3 -10.15 -5.19 -36.94
C GLU A 3 -10.65 -3.79 -37.33
N ARG A 4 -11.59 -3.69 -38.29
CA ARG A 4 -12.15 -2.40 -38.70
C ARG A 4 -13.16 -1.83 -37.68
N THR A 5 -13.84 -2.72 -36.96
CA THR A 5 -14.84 -2.33 -35.95
C THR A 5 -14.16 -1.85 -34.67
N LEU A 6 -13.17 -2.60 -34.16
CA LEU A 6 -12.47 -2.31 -32.90
C LEU A 6 -11.30 -1.31 -33.04
N THR A 7 -11.08 -0.73 -34.22
CA THR A 7 -10.13 0.38 -34.43
C THR A 7 -10.81 1.76 -34.38
N THR A 8 -12.14 1.81 -34.26
CA THR A 8 -12.89 3.08 -34.23
C THR A 8 -12.95 3.63 -32.81
N LYS A 9 -12.33 4.80 -32.58
CA LYS A 9 -12.20 5.42 -31.25
C LYS A 9 -13.53 5.57 -30.50
N ASP A 10 -14.58 5.99 -31.20
CA ASP A 10 -15.92 6.19 -30.60
C ASP A 10 -16.54 4.88 -30.09
N LEU A 11 -16.23 3.75 -30.72
CA LEU A 11 -16.70 2.44 -30.28
C LEU A 11 -15.92 1.96 -29.06
N LEU A 12 -14.59 2.15 -29.05
CA LEU A 12 -13.71 1.72 -27.97
C LEU A 12 -14.02 2.39 -26.63
N VAL A 13 -14.34 3.69 -26.64
CA VAL A 13 -14.68 4.45 -25.43
C VAL A 13 -16.02 3.99 -24.82
N ASN A 14 -16.93 3.43 -25.62
CA ASN A 14 -18.28 3.05 -25.19
C ASN A 14 -18.45 1.53 -24.95
N LEU A 15 -17.41 0.72 -25.19
CA LEU A 15 -17.43 -0.74 -25.06
C LEU A 15 -17.31 -1.17 -23.59
N ARG A 16 -18.46 -1.35 -22.92
CA ARG A 16 -18.51 -1.80 -21.53
C ARG A 16 -18.01 -3.25 -21.37
N PRO A 17 -17.35 -3.60 -20.24
CA PRO A 17 -16.92 -4.97 -19.97
C PRO A 17 -18.03 -6.03 -20.07
N SER A 18 -19.27 -5.67 -19.76
CA SER A 18 -20.45 -6.55 -19.83
C SER A 18 -21.07 -6.70 -21.22
N ASP A 19 -20.55 -6.01 -22.25
CA ASP A 19 -21.09 -6.08 -23.61
C ASP A 19 -20.78 -7.47 -24.24
N PRO A 20 -21.81 -8.25 -24.65
CA PRO A 20 -21.60 -9.54 -25.29
C PRO A 20 -20.75 -9.46 -26.57
N PHE A 21 -20.85 -8.38 -27.34
CA PHE A 21 -20.03 -8.17 -28.54
C PHE A 21 -18.55 -8.04 -28.18
N ARG A 22 -18.25 -7.32 -27.10
CA ARG A 22 -16.89 -7.19 -26.56
C ARG A 22 -16.34 -8.56 -26.19
N LEU A 23 -17.05 -9.30 -25.35
CA LEU A 23 -16.63 -10.62 -24.86
C LEU A 23 -16.33 -11.58 -26.03
N VAL A 24 -17.25 -11.69 -26.99
CA VAL A 24 -17.10 -12.57 -28.16
C VAL A 24 -15.91 -12.13 -29.02
N SER A 25 -15.76 -10.83 -29.27
CA SER A 25 -14.67 -10.30 -30.09
C SER A 25 -13.30 -10.53 -29.44
N LEU A 26 -13.18 -10.31 -28.12
CA LEU A 26 -11.95 -10.55 -27.38
C LEU A 26 -11.57 -12.02 -27.34
N ASN A 27 -12.53 -12.91 -27.10
CA ASN A 27 -12.28 -14.36 -27.10
C ASN A 27 -11.89 -14.86 -28.50
N LEU A 28 -12.46 -14.28 -29.56
CA LEU A 28 -12.07 -14.57 -30.93
C LEU A 28 -10.65 -14.06 -31.23
N LEU A 29 -10.28 -12.85 -30.80
CA LEU A 29 -8.92 -12.31 -30.97
C LEU A 29 -7.87 -13.15 -30.23
N VAL A 30 -8.12 -13.51 -28.97
CA VAL A 30 -7.27 -14.45 -28.22
C VAL A 30 -7.22 -15.81 -28.92
N GLY A 31 -8.35 -16.27 -29.43
CA GLY A 31 -8.44 -17.50 -30.22
C GLY A 31 -7.63 -17.45 -31.51
N LEU A 32 -7.55 -16.30 -32.19
CA LEU A 32 -6.71 -16.12 -33.39
C LEU A 32 -5.23 -16.02 -33.03
N ALA A 33 -4.91 -15.38 -31.91
CA ALA A 33 -3.55 -15.28 -31.38
C ALA A 33 -2.91 -16.64 -31.08
N TYR A 34 -3.69 -17.72 -31.02
CA TYR A 34 -3.16 -19.09 -30.98
C TYR A 34 -2.19 -19.39 -32.13
N TYR A 35 -2.50 -18.89 -33.34
CA TYR A 35 -1.76 -19.16 -34.55
C TYR A 35 -0.69 -18.08 -34.80
N PRO A 36 0.59 -18.46 -35.04
CA PRO A 36 1.68 -17.50 -35.22
C PRO A 36 1.43 -16.46 -36.32
N GLU A 37 0.79 -16.85 -37.41
CA GLU A 37 0.51 -15.98 -38.56
C GLU A 37 -0.49 -14.84 -38.28
N TYR A 38 -1.31 -14.99 -37.23
CA TYR A 38 -2.30 -13.98 -36.83
C TYR A 38 -1.96 -13.29 -35.52
N PHE A 39 -0.89 -13.73 -34.83
CA PHE A 39 -0.55 -13.28 -33.49
C PHE A 39 -0.41 -11.76 -33.38
N GLU A 40 0.49 -11.17 -34.16
CA GLU A 40 0.80 -9.74 -34.05
C GLU A 40 -0.41 -8.86 -34.37
N ARG A 41 -1.21 -9.25 -35.39
CA ARG A 41 -2.45 -8.55 -35.75
C ARG A 41 -3.52 -8.65 -34.67
N ALA A 42 -3.72 -9.84 -34.11
CA ALA A 42 -4.69 -10.04 -33.05
C ALA A 42 -4.29 -9.26 -31.79
N VAL A 43 -3.01 -9.28 -31.42
CA VAL A 43 -2.47 -8.56 -30.27
C VAL A 43 -2.55 -7.05 -30.48
N GLU A 44 -2.30 -6.54 -31.68
CA GLU A 44 -2.45 -5.09 -31.98
C GLU A 44 -3.87 -4.60 -31.70
N VAL A 45 -4.89 -5.34 -32.12
CA VAL A 45 -6.28 -4.98 -31.82
C VAL A 45 -6.56 -5.05 -30.31
N LEU A 46 -6.07 -6.08 -29.63
CA LEU A 46 -6.20 -6.21 -28.18
C LEU A 46 -5.53 -5.03 -27.44
N LEU A 47 -4.37 -4.57 -27.91
CA LEU A 47 -3.67 -3.40 -27.34
C LEU A 47 -4.50 -2.13 -27.48
N GLN A 48 -5.12 -1.88 -28.64
CA GLN A 48 -5.98 -0.72 -28.84
C GLN A 48 -7.20 -0.72 -27.92
N VAL A 49 -7.79 -1.89 -27.66
CA VAL A 49 -8.88 -2.02 -26.68
C VAL A 49 -8.35 -1.78 -25.27
N ALA A 50 -7.19 -2.36 -24.91
CA ALA A 50 -6.59 -2.23 -23.59
C ALA A 50 -6.16 -0.79 -23.24
N GLU A 51 -5.83 0.02 -24.24
CA GLU A 51 -5.54 1.46 -24.08
C GLU A 51 -6.76 2.26 -23.58
N HIS A 52 -7.98 1.78 -23.86
CA HIS A 52 -9.23 2.42 -23.48
C HIS A 52 -9.96 1.69 -22.34
N GLU A 53 -9.41 0.57 -21.85
CA GLU A 53 -9.95 -0.18 -20.72
C GLU A 53 -9.64 0.53 -19.40
N ASP A 54 -10.63 0.58 -18.50
CA ASP A 54 -10.45 1.02 -17.12
C ASP A 54 -9.35 0.21 -16.42
N THR A 55 -8.44 0.88 -15.71
CA THR A 55 -7.33 0.24 -14.99
C THR A 55 -7.81 -0.72 -13.92
N GLU A 56 -8.97 -0.46 -13.33
CA GLU A 56 -9.55 -1.24 -12.25
C GLU A 56 -10.49 -2.36 -12.74
N ASN A 57 -10.63 -2.55 -14.06
CA ASN A 57 -11.51 -3.58 -14.58
C ASN A 57 -10.98 -4.99 -14.26
N ASN A 58 -11.64 -5.67 -13.32
CA ASN A 58 -11.39 -7.06 -12.95
C ASN A 58 -12.33 -8.06 -13.67
N TYR A 59 -13.30 -7.58 -14.46
CA TYR A 59 -14.25 -8.40 -15.20
C TYR A 59 -13.87 -8.46 -16.68
N ASP A 60 -13.59 -9.65 -17.21
CA ASP A 60 -13.18 -9.86 -18.61
C ASP A 60 -12.04 -8.92 -19.08
N SER A 61 -11.00 -8.79 -18.24
CA SER A 61 -9.89 -7.86 -18.46
C SER A 61 -9.10 -8.17 -19.74
N VAL A 62 -9.02 -7.21 -20.65
CA VAL A 62 -8.22 -7.31 -21.89
C VAL A 62 -6.74 -7.30 -21.54
N ARG A 63 -6.33 -6.45 -20.59
CA ARG A 63 -4.96 -6.44 -20.07
C ARG A 63 -4.57 -7.78 -19.44
N GLY A 64 -5.50 -8.44 -18.76
CA GLY A 64 -5.34 -9.81 -18.25
C GLY A 64 -5.14 -10.85 -19.36
N LYS A 65 -5.98 -10.82 -20.41
CA LYS A 65 -5.84 -11.70 -21.59
C LYS A 65 -4.50 -11.49 -22.31
N LEU A 66 -4.14 -10.22 -22.54
CA LEU A 66 -2.85 -9.82 -23.11
C LEU A 66 -1.69 -10.37 -22.27
N LYS A 67 -1.71 -10.18 -20.95
CA LYS A 67 -0.68 -10.72 -20.04
C LYS A 67 -0.49 -12.24 -20.23
N GLY A 68 -1.58 -13.00 -20.37
CA GLY A 68 -1.55 -14.45 -20.59
C GLY A 68 -0.75 -14.86 -21.84
N LEU A 69 -0.92 -14.16 -22.96
CA LEU A 69 -0.24 -14.47 -24.23
C LEU A 69 1.29 -14.35 -24.17
N PHE A 70 1.82 -13.60 -23.20
CA PHE A 70 3.26 -13.35 -23.03
C PHE A 70 3.88 -14.24 -21.94
N GLN A 71 3.13 -15.18 -21.38
CA GLN A 71 3.68 -16.18 -20.48
C GLN A 71 4.57 -17.17 -21.23
N LEU A 72 5.60 -17.69 -20.55
CA LEU A 72 6.48 -18.72 -21.11
C LEU A 72 5.72 -20.03 -21.35
N TYR A 73 4.86 -20.42 -20.39
CA TYR A 73 4.04 -21.62 -20.42
C TYR A 73 2.55 -21.25 -20.31
N LEU A 74 1.69 -22.11 -20.83
CA LEU A 74 0.22 -21.98 -20.77
C LEU A 74 -0.32 -20.68 -21.40
N SER A 75 0.42 -20.11 -22.35
CA SER A 75 0.08 -18.84 -22.98
C SER A 75 -1.09 -18.94 -23.97
N GLY A 76 -1.40 -20.15 -24.44
CA GLY A 76 -2.43 -20.36 -25.45
C GLY A 76 -2.03 -19.83 -26.84
N THR A 77 -0.73 -19.68 -27.11
CA THR A 77 -0.20 -19.24 -28.41
C THR A 77 1.06 -19.99 -28.83
N HIS A 78 1.19 -20.29 -30.12
CA HIS A 78 2.42 -20.81 -30.74
C HIS A 78 3.35 -19.71 -31.25
N ALA A 79 3.05 -18.43 -30.99
CA ALA A 79 3.91 -17.32 -31.37
C ALA A 79 5.33 -17.48 -30.82
N ASN A 80 6.31 -17.30 -31.70
CA ASN A 80 7.71 -17.52 -31.36
C ASN A 80 8.28 -16.39 -30.48
N LEU A 81 9.51 -16.59 -30.01
CA LEU A 81 10.23 -15.64 -29.17
C LEU A 81 10.30 -14.24 -29.79
N GLU A 82 10.65 -14.14 -31.07
CA GLU A 82 10.87 -12.84 -31.72
C GLU A 82 9.56 -12.08 -31.95
N GLN A 83 8.47 -12.77 -32.27
CA GLN A 83 7.14 -12.13 -32.37
C GLN A 83 6.73 -11.49 -31.03
N ARG A 84 6.90 -12.23 -29.92
CA ARG A 84 6.55 -11.73 -28.58
C ARG A 84 7.52 -10.63 -28.12
N ALA A 85 8.82 -10.78 -28.37
CA ALA A 85 9.80 -9.73 -28.08
C ALA A 85 9.55 -8.43 -28.86
N SER A 86 9.16 -8.54 -30.14
CA SER A 86 8.82 -7.41 -31.02
C SER A 86 7.65 -6.61 -30.44
N VAL A 87 6.55 -7.27 -30.08
CA VAL A 87 5.39 -6.57 -29.51
C VAL A 87 5.74 -5.86 -28.20
N VAL A 88 6.47 -6.51 -27.29
CA VAL A 88 6.88 -5.87 -26.02
C VAL A 88 7.69 -4.61 -26.28
N ARG A 89 8.64 -4.64 -27.22
CA ARG A 89 9.43 -3.46 -27.58
C ARG A 89 8.59 -2.35 -28.18
N VAL A 90 7.70 -2.67 -29.11
CA VAL A 90 6.81 -1.69 -29.73
C VAL A 90 5.96 -0.98 -28.66
N CYS A 91 5.45 -1.72 -27.68
CA CYS A 91 4.70 -1.13 -26.56
C CYS A 91 5.58 -0.21 -25.69
N LEU A 92 6.79 -0.66 -25.33
CA LEU A 92 7.71 0.10 -24.47
C LEU A 92 8.29 1.34 -25.16
N CYS A 93 8.49 1.30 -26.48
CA CYS A 93 8.97 2.44 -27.28
C CYS A 93 7.83 3.36 -27.78
N SER A 94 6.57 3.08 -27.41
CA SER A 94 5.43 3.91 -27.77
C SER A 94 5.53 5.29 -27.11
N ASN A 95 4.95 6.31 -27.74
CA ASN A 95 4.74 7.63 -27.14
C ASN A 95 3.45 7.72 -26.31
N VAL A 96 2.68 6.63 -26.21
CA VAL A 96 1.44 6.54 -25.43
C VAL A 96 1.76 5.95 -24.04
N PRO A 97 1.62 6.71 -22.93
CA PRO A 97 1.98 6.22 -21.58
C PRO A 97 1.24 4.94 -21.18
N THR A 98 -0.06 4.85 -21.47
CA THR A 98 -0.85 3.64 -21.18
C THR A 98 -0.33 2.42 -21.94
N ARG A 99 0.18 2.61 -23.16
CA ARG A 99 0.78 1.52 -23.95
C ARG A 99 2.13 1.09 -23.38
N GLN A 100 2.93 2.02 -22.87
CA GLN A 100 4.17 1.70 -22.16
C GLN A 100 3.88 0.90 -20.88
N GLU A 101 2.85 1.28 -20.12
CA GLU A 101 2.39 0.56 -18.92
C GLU A 101 1.95 -0.87 -19.26
N ILE A 102 1.17 -1.05 -20.34
CA ILE A 102 0.81 -2.36 -20.86
C ILE A 102 2.08 -3.13 -21.26
N GLY A 103 3.04 -2.49 -21.93
CA GLY A 103 4.33 -3.06 -22.28
C GLY A 103 5.10 -3.61 -21.06
N LEU A 104 5.14 -2.86 -19.96
CA LEU A 104 5.74 -3.31 -18.70
C LEU A 104 4.99 -4.52 -18.11
N LYS A 105 3.66 -4.56 -18.20
CA LYS A 105 2.85 -5.72 -17.78
C LYS A 105 3.15 -6.96 -18.61
N LEU A 106 3.30 -6.80 -19.93
CA LEU A 106 3.68 -7.89 -20.83
C LEU A 106 5.10 -8.39 -20.55
N LEU A 107 6.06 -7.48 -20.40
CA LEU A 107 7.44 -7.79 -20.03
C LEU A 107 7.52 -8.52 -18.68
N SER A 108 6.72 -8.10 -17.70
CA SER A 108 6.61 -8.76 -16.41
C SER A 108 6.10 -10.20 -16.53
N SER A 109 5.12 -10.44 -17.41
CA SER A 109 4.61 -11.79 -17.70
C SER A 109 5.66 -12.67 -18.37
N ALA A 110 6.43 -12.10 -19.29
CA ALA A 110 7.49 -12.81 -20.00
C ALA A 110 8.69 -13.17 -19.10
N LEU A 111 8.93 -12.39 -18.04
CA LEU A 111 9.94 -12.67 -17.01
C LEU A 111 9.44 -13.57 -15.86
N GLU A 112 8.17 -13.97 -15.86
CA GLU A 112 7.60 -14.87 -14.86
C GLU A 112 8.28 -16.25 -14.93
N SER A 113 8.74 -16.77 -13.80
CA SER A 113 9.58 -17.98 -13.78
C SER A 113 9.19 -19.05 -12.76
N ASP A 114 8.10 -18.84 -12.00
CA ASP A 114 7.68 -19.75 -10.92
C ASP A 114 6.21 -20.19 -10.97
N ARG A 115 5.28 -19.36 -11.46
CA ARG A 115 3.84 -19.66 -11.48
C ARG A 115 3.20 -19.22 -12.79
N TRP A 116 2.59 -20.18 -13.48
CA TRP A 116 1.74 -19.92 -14.65
C TRP A 116 0.36 -20.50 -14.42
N SER A 117 -0.67 -19.77 -14.85
CA SER A 117 -2.05 -20.22 -14.87
C SER A 117 -2.59 -20.08 -16.29
N GLY A 118 -3.16 -21.17 -16.82
CA GLY A 118 -3.78 -21.18 -18.13
C GLY A 118 -5.15 -20.50 -18.09
N HIS A 119 -5.38 -19.59 -19.03
CA HIS A 119 -6.66 -18.89 -19.19
C HIS A 119 -7.27 -19.11 -20.60
N SER A 120 -6.65 -19.95 -21.43
CA SER A 120 -7.12 -20.21 -22.79
C SER A 120 -8.24 -21.25 -22.82
N MET A 121 -9.26 -20.97 -23.63
CA MET A 121 -10.23 -21.99 -24.02
C MET A 121 -9.52 -23.04 -24.88
N MET A 122 -9.56 -24.31 -24.46
CA MET A 122 -8.95 -25.44 -25.18
C MET A 122 -9.68 -25.78 -26.49
N GLU A 123 -10.78 -25.11 -26.76
CA GLU A 123 -11.65 -25.33 -27.91
C GLU A 123 -11.81 -24.01 -28.69
N PHE A 124 -11.69 -24.11 -30.02
CA PHE A 124 -12.06 -23.03 -30.94
C PHE A 124 -12.96 -23.61 -32.02
N GLY A 125 -14.27 -23.54 -31.78
CA GLY A 125 -15.24 -24.36 -32.50
C GLY A 125 -14.95 -25.85 -32.25
N ALA A 126 -14.94 -26.66 -33.30
CA ALA A 126 -14.69 -28.10 -33.21
C ALA A 126 -13.20 -28.51 -33.25
N ARG A 127 -12.26 -27.55 -33.23
CA ARG A 127 -10.82 -27.85 -33.30
C ARG A 127 -10.21 -27.91 -31.90
N PRO A 128 -9.67 -29.07 -31.47
CA PRO A 128 -8.93 -29.15 -30.22
C PRO A 128 -7.62 -28.36 -30.33
N ARG A 129 -7.22 -27.73 -29.22
CA ARG A 129 -5.98 -26.97 -29.10
C ARG A 129 -5.19 -27.43 -27.89
N ASP A 130 -3.87 -27.33 -28.01
CA ASP A 130 -2.97 -27.48 -26.87
C ASP A 130 -2.80 -26.15 -26.13
N TYR A 131 -1.89 -26.13 -25.16
CA TYR A 131 -1.61 -24.96 -24.33
C TYR A 131 -0.70 -23.92 -25.01
N GLY A 132 -0.38 -24.09 -26.29
CA GLY A 132 0.54 -23.25 -27.05
C GLY A 132 1.99 -23.70 -26.95
N HIS A 133 2.91 -22.74 -27.11
CA HIS A 133 4.34 -22.96 -27.13
C HIS A 133 4.83 -23.62 -25.83
N ASN A 134 5.58 -24.71 -25.95
CA ASN A 134 6.11 -25.48 -24.83
C ASN A 134 7.64 -25.60 -24.95
N PRO A 135 8.40 -24.57 -24.53
CA PRO A 135 9.83 -24.50 -24.77
C PRO A 135 10.60 -25.53 -23.94
N ASN A 136 11.63 -26.11 -24.56
CA ASN A 136 12.63 -26.90 -23.87
C ASN A 136 13.54 -26.03 -22.99
N PHE A 137 14.52 -26.64 -22.32
CA PHE A 137 15.41 -25.93 -21.40
C PHE A 137 16.22 -24.80 -22.06
N ASP A 138 16.82 -25.06 -23.22
CA ASP A 138 17.64 -24.08 -23.93
C ASP A 138 16.78 -22.93 -24.47
N GLU A 139 15.60 -23.25 -24.99
CA GLU A 139 14.62 -22.26 -25.46
C GLU A 139 14.11 -21.38 -24.31
N ARG A 140 13.88 -21.97 -23.13
CA ARG A 140 13.54 -21.23 -21.89
C ARG A 140 14.65 -20.27 -21.52
N LEU A 141 15.91 -20.70 -21.57
CA LEU A 141 17.04 -19.85 -21.20
C LEU A 141 17.20 -18.69 -22.20
N GLN A 142 17.06 -18.97 -23.50
CA GLN A 142 17.07 -17.95 -24.55
C GLN A 142 15.92 -16.94 -24.37
N TRP A 143 14.73 -17.43 -24.03
CA TRP A 143 13.57 -16.60 -23.72
C TRP A 143 13.87 -15.63 -22.56
N LEU A 144 14.32 -16.15 -21.41
CA LEU A 144 14.59 -15.32 -20.24
C LEU A 144 15.68 -14.29 -20.54
N ARG A 145 16.80 -14.69 -21.18
CA ARG A 145 17.86 -13.76 -21.59
C ARG A 145 17.33 -12.66 -22.51
N ARG A 146 16.44 -12.98 -23.45
CA ARG A 146 15.85 -12.02 -24.38
C ARG A 146 15.05 -10.94 -23.65
N PHE A 147 14.17 -11.33 -22.73
CA PHE A 147 13.34 -10.38 -22.00
C PHE A 147 14.11 -9.64 -20.92
N ILE A 148 15.13 -10.25 -20.29
CA ILE A 148 16.08 -9.56 -19.41
C ILE A 148 16.83 -8.47 -20.20
N LYS A 149 17.26 -8.77 -21.43
CA LYS A 149 17.93 -7.77 -22.26
C LYS A 149 17.00 -6.58 -22.58
N ILE A 150 15.73 -6.86 -22.91
CA ILE A 150 14.73 -5.81 -23.16
C ILE A 150 14.50 -4.95 -21.91
N SER A 151 14.38 -5.56 -20.73
CA SER A 151 14.20 -4.79 -19.49
C SER A 151 15.40 -3.91 -19.19
N VAL A 152 16.62 -4.38 -19.42
CA VAL A 152 17.85 -3.58 -19.25
C VAL A 152 17.94 -2.46 -20.29
N GLU A 153 17.59 -2.72 -21.55
CA GLU A 153 17.51 -1.67 -22.59
C GLU A 153 16.60 -0.52 -22.12
N VAL A 154 15.42 -0.83 -21.60
CA VAL A 154 14.43 0.16 -21.13
C VAL A 154 14.86 0.84 -19.81
N SER A 155 15.51 0.09 -18.92
CA SER A 155 16.07 0.62 -17.65
C SER A 155 17.10 1.72 -17.86
N ASN A 156 17.63 1.85 -19.08
CA ASN A 156 18.63 2.82 -19.47
C ASN A 156 18.06 4.02 -20.23
N PHE A 157 16.74 4.19 -20.32
CA PHE A 157 16.07 5.33 -20.98
C PHE A 157 16.12 6.62 -20.13
N GLY A 158 17.30 6.97 -19.63
CA GLY A 158 17.54 8.17 -18.81
C GLY A 158 16.64 8.27 -17.58
N GLU A 159 16.36 9.49 -17.14
CA GLU A 159 15.49 9.81 -16.00
C GLU A 159 14.01 9.82 -16.42
N SER A 160 13.51 8.67 -16.91
CA SER A 160 12.09 8.49 -17.22
C SER A 160 11.39 7.58 -16.22
N THR A 161 10.10 7.82 -15.98
CA THR A 161 9.26 6.96 -15.14
C THR A 161 9.22 5.51 -15.65
N LEU A 162 9.31 5.35 -16.98
CA LEU A 162 9.44 4.06 -17.64
C LEU A 162 10.75 3.35 -17.28
N ALA A 163 11.88 4.05 -17.29
CA ALA A 163 13.18 3.48 -16.89
C ALA A 163 13.17 3.03 -15.42
N SER A 164 12.66 3.88 -14.52
CA SER A 164 12.51 3.51 -13.09
C SER A 164 11.61 2.29 -12.91
N SER A 165 10.50 2.21 -13.65
CA SER A 165 9.58 1.06 -13.60
C SER A 165 10.22 -0.22 -14.14
N ALA A 166 11.06 -0.13 -15.18
CA ALA A 166 11.81 -1.26 -15.70
C ALA A 166 12.88 -1.75 -14.72
N ARG A 167 13.61 -0.84 -14.05
CA ARG A 167 14.59 -1.20 -13.02
C ARG A 167 13.92 -1.89 -11.82
N GLN A 168 12.76 -1.38 -11.39
CA GLN A 168 11.91 -2.01 -10.38
C GLN A 168 11.44 -3.39 -10.81
N LEU A 169 11.05 -3.55 -12.08
CA LEU A 169 10.62 -4.84 -12.62
C LEU A 169 11.74 -5.87 -12.57
N VAL A 170 12.96 -5.53 -13.00
CA VAL A 170 14.12 -6.43 -12.94
C VAL A 170 14.38 -6.84 -11.50
N ALA A 171 14.38 -5.89 -10.56
CA ALA A 171 14.56 -6.18 -9.15
C ALA A 171 13.50 -7.14 -8.59
N SER A 172 12.22 -6.93 -8.93
CA SER A 172 11.13 -7.82 -8.48
C SER A 172 11.25 -9.26 -8.99
N ARG A 173 11.92 -9.47 -10.13
CA ARG A 173 12.12 -10.78 -10.75
C ARG A 173 13.46 -11.41 -10.37
N PHE A 174 14.44 -10.60 -9.92
CA PHE A 174 15.81 -11.01 -9.65
C PHE A 174 15.90 -12.29 -8.82
N ARG A 175 15.25 -12.34 -7.65
CA ARG A 175 15.30 -13.50 -6.75
C ARG A 175 14.91 -14.81 -7.44
N PHE A 176 13.85 -14.78 -8.25
CA PHE A 176 13.36 -15.98 -8.94
C PHE A 176 14.25 -16.37 -10.11
N LEU A 177 14.74 -15.38 -10.88
CA LEU A 177 15.68 -15.60 -11.97
C LEU A 177 17.03 -16.13 -11.46
N TRP A 178 17.48 -15.69 -10.28
CA TRP A 178 18.73 -16.13 -9.66
C TRP A 178 18.77 -17.63 -9.33
N ARG A 179 17.60 -18.27 -9.23
CA ARG A 179 17.48 -19.72 -9.01
C ARG A 179 18.00 -20.53 -10.20
N TYR A 180 18.05 -19.95 -11.40
CA TYR A 180 18.61 -20.56 -12.60
C TYR A 180 20.13 -20.35 -12.64
N PRO A 181 20.95 -21.41 -12.45
CA PRO A 181 22.41 -21.27 -12.41
C PRO A 181 22.98 -20.61 -13.67
N ASP A 182 22.44 -20.95 -14.85
CA ASP A 182 22.90 -20.46 -16.15
C ASP A 182 22.63 -18.97 -16.40
N LEU A 183 21.75 -18.36 -15.60
CA LEU A 183 21.46 -16.92 -15.66
C LEU A 183 22.29 -16.11 -14.65
N ARG A 184 22.90 -16.72 -13.64
CA ARG A 184 23.59 -15.98 -12.56
C ARG A 184 24.72 -15.08 -13.08
N PRO A 185 25.60 -15.51 -14.00
CA PRO A 185 26.63 -14.62 -14.54
C PRO A 185 26.04 -13.38 -15.25
N ASP A 186 24.97 -13.59 -16.03
CA ASP A 186 24.27 -12.50 -16.73
C ASP A 186 23.63 -11.53 -15.72
N LEU A 187 22.93 -12.07 -14.71
CA LEU A 187 22.29 -11.28 -13.67
C LEU A 187 23.29 -10.49 -12.82
N TYR A 188 24.45 -11.07 -12.52
CA TYR A 188 25.52 -10.39 -11.79
C TYR A 188 26.05 -9.21 -12.60
N SER A 189 26.40 -9.42 -13.87
CA SER A 189 26.88 -8.35 -14.75
C SER A 189 25.84 -7.23 -14.89
N ILE A 190 24.58 -7.59 -15.14
CA ILE A 190 23.49 -6.62 -15.30
C ILE A 190 23.28 -5.80 -14.04
N ALA A 191 23.35 -6.44 -12.87
CA ALA A 191 23.20 -5.74 -11.60
C ALA A 191 24.25 -4.64 -11.42
N LEU A 192 25.52 -4.94 -11.77
CA LEU A 192 26.59 -3.96 -11.74
C LEU A 192 26.41 -2.87 -12.78
N ASP A 193 26.06 -3.22 -14.02
CA ASP A 193 25.83 -2.25 -15.09
C ASP A 193 24.69 -1.26 -14.75
N LEU A 194 23.62 -1.74 -14.12
CA LEU A 194 22.51 -0.88 -13.67
C LEU A 194 22.93 0.05 -12.55
N ASN A 195 23.75 -0.44 -11.61
CA ASN A 195 24.20 0.30 -10.44
C ASN A 195 25.28 1.34 -10.75
N ASP A 196 26.16 1.06 -11.73
CA ASP A 196 27.20 1.98 -12.19
C ASP A 196 26.61 3.25 -12.82
N LYS A 197 25.50 3.11 -13.55
CA LYS A 197 24.80 4.24 -14.18
C LYS A 197 24.06 5.12 -13.19
N ALA A 198 23.42 4.50 -12.20
CA ALA A 198 22.72 5.15 -11.10
C ALA A 198 22.50 4.13 -9.98
N PRO A 199 22.48 4.53 -8.70
CA PRO A 199 22.24 3.60 -7.59
C PRO A 199 21.03 2.69 -7.82
N TRP A 200 21.22 1.37 -7.74
CA TRP A 200 20.17 0.38 -7.97
C TRP A 200 19.62 -0.19 -6.66
N LEU A 201 18.99 0.69 -5.86
CA LEU A 201 18.56 0.39 -4.49
C LEU A 201 17.52 -0.74 -4.43
N GLU A 202 16.60 -0.78 -5.38
CA GLU A 202 15.64 -1.87 -5.55
C GLU A 202 16.33 -3.20 -5.85
N GLY A 203 17.39 -3.21 -6.65
CA GLY A 203 18.20 -4.39 -6.92
C GLY A 203 18.98 -4.86 -5.70
N TRP A 204 19.59 -3.92 -4.97
CA TRP A 204 20.23 -4.21 -3.68
C TRP A 204 19.26 -4.88 -2.69
N ARG A 205 18.02 -4.36 -2.57
CA ARG A 205 16.97 -5.00 -1.76
C ARG A 205 16.60 -6.40 -2.26
N ALA A 206 16.53 -6.59 -3.57
CA ALA A 206 16.24 -7.89 -4.15
C ALA A 206 17.33 -8.92 -3.84
N VAL A 207 18.61 -8.51 -3.82
CA VAL A 207 19.74 -9.33 -3.38
C VAL A 207 19.62 -9.69 -1.89
N CYS A 208 19.31 -8.71 -1.03
CA CYS A 208 19.05 -8.97 0.40
C CYS A 208 17.89 -9.96 0.60
N SER A 209 16.81 -9.82 -0.17
CA SER A 209 15.66 -10.74 -0.15
C SER A 209 16.05 -12.15 -0.60
N ALA A 210 16.85 -12.29 -1.66
CA ALA A 210 17.36 -13.59 -2.11
C ALA A 210 18.21 -14.26 -1.03
N LEU A 211 19.17 -13.54 -0.43
CA LEU A 211 19.99 -14.02 0.68
C LEU A 211 19.14 -14.54 1.84
N TYR A 212 18.14 -13.76 2.25
CA TYR A 212 17.29 -14.09 3.40
C TYR A 212 16.36 -15.28 3.16
N TYR A 213 15.67 -15.33 2.02
CA TYR A 213 14.66 -16.37 1.82
C TYR A 213 15.19 -17.65 1.20
N ASP A 214 16.23 -17.56 0.37
CA ASP A 214 16.71 -18.71 -0.42
C ASP A 214 18.07 -19.25 0.10
N TYR A 215 18.89 -18.45 0.82
CA TYR A 215 20.26 -18.81 1.23
C TYR A 215 20.57 -18.63 2.73
N ARG A 216 19.53 -18.63 3.57
CA ARG A 216 19.60 -18.37 5.02
C ARG A 216 20.22 -19.48 5.86
N LYS A 217 19.90 -20.75 5.60
CA LYS A 217 20.40 -21.88 6.42
C LYS A 217 21.89 -22.09 6.13
N SER A 218 22.65 -22.64 7.08
CA SER A 218 24.00 -23.18 6.80
C SER A 218 23.82 -24.36 5.84
N LEU A 219 24.42 -24.27 4.67
CA LEU A 219 24.11 -25.17 3.56
C LEU A 219 25.11 -26.31 3.55
N SER A 220 24.63 -27.54 3.41
CA SER A 220 25.44 -28.76 3.50
C SER A 220 26.33 -29.00 2.27
N SER A 221 26.20 -28.21 1.19
CA SER A 221 26.97 -28.37 -0.05
C SER A 221 27.84 -27.15 -0.37
N SER A 222 29.07 -27.43 -0.81
CA SER A 222 30.07 -26.43 -1.20
C SER A 222 29.62 -25.53 -2.36
N GLU A 223 28.84 -26.07 -3.29
CA GLU A 223 28.29 -25.32 -4.42
C GLU A 223 27.33 -24.20 -3.95
N LEU A 224 26.55 -24.45 -2.90
CA LEU A 224 25.56 -23.50 -2.43
C LEU A 224 26.19 -22.39 -1.58
N GLU A 225 27.27 -22.70 -0.85
CA GLU A 225 28.13 -21.70 -0.19
C GLU A 225 28.81 -20.77 -1.20
N SER A 226 29.25 -21.29 -2.36
CA SER A 226 29.78 -20.45 -3.44
C SER A 226 28.72 -19.48 -3.99
N VAL A 227 27.49 -19.94 -4.21
CA VAL A 227 26.39 -19.09 -4.69
C VAL A 227 26.00 -18.02 -3.66
N LYS A 228 25.96 -18.39 -2.37
CA LYS A 228 25.73 -17.44 -1.29
C LYS A 228 26.83 -16.37 -1.24
N SER A 229 28.09 -16.78 -1.40
CA SER A 229 29.24 -15.86 -1.44
C SER A 229 29.13 -14.87 -2.60
N GLN A 230 28.69 -15.31 -3.79
CA GLN A 230 28.44 -14.41 -4.92
C GLN A 230 27.36 -13.36 -4.59
N LEU A 231 26.25 -13.77 -3.97
CA LEU A 231 25.21 -12.83 -3.55
C LEU A 231 25.69 -11.85 -2.47
N LEU A 232 26.56 -12.28 -1.55
CA LEU A 232 27.15 -11.40 -0.54
C LEU A 232 28.07 -10.35 -1.17
N MET A 233 28.93 -10.74 -2.11
CA MET A 233 29.76 -9.79 -2.87
C MET A 233 28.87 -8.79 -3.63
N LEU A 234 27.83 -9.29 -4.30
CA LEU A 234 26.90 -8.43 -5.02
C LEU A 234 26.13 -7.49 -4.08
N LYS A 235 25.73 -7.94 -2.88
CA LYS A 235 25.10 -7.08 -1.86
C LYS A 235 26.02 -5.91 -1.52
N ASP A 236 27.31 -6.18 -1.30
CA ASP A 236 28.28 -5.16 -0.92
C ASP A 236 28.55 -4.18 -2.07
N GLU A 237 28.65 -4.67 -3.32
CA GLU A 237 28.85 -3.84 -4.51
C GLU A 237 27.66 -2.89 -4.78
N LEU A 238 26.44 -3.37 -4.56
CA LEU A 238 25.20 -2.60 -4.74
C LEU A 238 24.83 -1.73 -3.53
N SER A 239 25.52 -1.87 -2.40
CA SER A 239 25.17 -1.18 -1.17
C SER A 239 25.24 0.35 -1.32
N PRO A 240 24.30 1.10 -0.72
CA PRO A 240 24.32 2.57 -0.79
C PRO A 240 25.53 3.13 -0.04
N LYS A 241 26.37 3.92 -0.73
CA LYS A 241 27.65 4.42 -0.20
C LYS A 241 27.54 5.84 0.34
N ASP A 242 26.98 6.75 -0.45
CA ASP A 242 26.78 8.15 -0.07
C ASP A 242 25.52 8.34 0.80
N LEU A 243 25.44 9.50 1.46
CA LEU A 243 24.37 9.81 2.41
C LEU A 243 23.00 9.90 1.73
N VAL A 244 22.91 10.45 0.52
CA VAL A 244 21.64 10.59 -0.21
C VAL A 244 21.10 9.21 -0.54
N SER A 245 21.90 8.33 -1.12
CA SER A 245 21.50 6.94 -1.41
C SER A 245 21.11 6.18 -0.14
N LYS A 246 21.78 6.41 0.99
CA LYS A 246 21.43 5.79 2.29
C LYS A 246 20.07 6.27 2.82
N ILE A 247 19.78 7.57 2.68
CA ILE A 247 18.48 8.14 3.05
C ILE A 247 17.39 7.62 2.10
N GLU A 248 17.65 7.58 0.80
CA GLU A 248 16.74 6.99 -0.16
C GLU A 248 16.45 5.52 0.17
N ALA A 249 17.50 4.80 0.55
CA ALA A 249 17.45 3.38 0.86
C ALA A 249 16.62 3.05 2.11
N LEU A 250 16.76 3.85 3.18
CA LEU A 250 16.25 3.53 4.51
C LEU A 250 15.05 4.38 4.94
N VAL A 251 14.96 5.62 4.46
CA VAL A 251 14.00 6.63 4.92
C VAL A 251 12.93 6.92 3.87
N ILE A 252 13.32 7.22 2.63
CA ILE A 252 12.36 7.62 1.59
C ILE A 252 11.61 6.41 1.04
N ASN A 253 12.32 5.35 0.63
CA ASN A 253 11.66 4.18 0.06
C ASN A 253 12.22 2.86 0.57
N PRO A 254 12.10 2.56 1.87
CA PRO A 254 12.69 1.35 2.46
C PRO A 254 12.13 0.03 1.92
N GLY A 255 10.97 0.07 1.25
CA GLY A 255 10.24 -1.12 0.83
C GLY A 255 9.56 -1.83 2.00
N GLN A 256 8.78 -2.86 1.68
CA GLN A 256 7.94 -3.57 2.65
C GLN A 256 8.72 -4.44 3.66
N GLN A 257 10.00 -4.74 3.37
CA GLN A 257 10.82 -5.66 4.14
C GLN A 257 12.07 -4.95 4.70
N SER A 258 11.86 -3.76 5.28
CA SER A 258 12.93 -2.88 5.76
C SER A 258 13.85 -3.54 6.80
N TRP A 259 13.35 -4.51 7.58
CA TRP A 259 14.16 -5.30 8.52
C TRP A 259 15.28 -6.10 7.84
N LEU A 260 15.18 -6.39 6.53
CA LEU A 260 16.26 -7.04 5.77
C LEU A 260 17.49 -6.13 5.57
N LEU A 261 17.35 -4.84 5.84
CA LEU A 261 18.42 -3.86 5.78
C LEU A 261 19.23 -3.80 7.09
N ASP A 262 18.82 -4.57 8.09
CA ASP A 262 19.55 -4.72 9.35
C ASP A 262 20.63 -5.80 9.25
N ASP A 263 21.89 -5.37 9.24
CA ASP A 263 23.05 -6.27 9.16
C ASP A 263 23.20 -7.11 10.45
N GLU A 264 22.57 -6.68 11.54
CA GLU A 264 22.55 -7.37 12.84
C GLU A 264 21.24 -8.13 13.10
N PHE A 265 20.47 -8.44 12.04
CA PHE A 265 19.22 -9.17 12.18
C PHE A 265 19.43 -10.59 12.73
N ASP A 266 19.20 -10.78 14.03
CA ASP A 266 19.30 -12.09 14.69
C ASP A 266 17.97 -12.85 14.60
N GLU A 267 17.94 -13.87 13.76
CA GLU A 267 16.73 -14.64 13.54
C GLU A 267 16.29 -15.53 14.70
N GLN A 268 17.23 -15.89 15.59
CA GLN A 268 17.00 -16.75 16.74
C GLN A 268 16.34 -15.97 17.88
N ASN A 269 16.44 -14.65 17.84
CA ASN A 269 15.84 -13.77 18.83
C ASN A 269 14.31 -13.67 18.63
N PRO A 270 13.50 -13.95 19.67
CA PRO A 270 12.05 -13.75 19.63
C PRO A 270 11.64 -12.29 19.33
N LYS A 271 12.47 -11.31 19.68
CA LYS A 271 12.24 -9.87 19.47
C LYS A 271 12.93 -9.30 18.22
N LYS A 272 13.45 -10.15 17.34
CA LYS A 272 14.23 -9.76 16.15
C LYS A 272 13.70 -8.60 15.33
N TYR A 273 12.39 -8.57 15.05
CA TYR A 273 11.79 -7.51 14.25
C TYR A 273 11.77 -6.17 15.00
N GLU A 274 11.53 -6.22 16.31
CA GLU A 274 11.54 -5.04 17.16
C GLU A 274 12.97 -4.50 17.33
N ASP A 275 13.94 -5.38 17.59
CA ASP A 275 15.34 -4.97 17.73
C ASP A 275 15.89 -4.40 16.41
N ALA A 276 15.52 -5.00 15.27
CA ALA A 276 15.85 -4.48 13.95
C ALA A 276 15.20 -3.12 13.69
N ARG A 277 13.92 -2.96 14.04
CA ARG A 277 13.21 -1.68 13.95
C ARG A 277 13.95 -0.59 14.74
N VAL A 278 14.32 -0.86 15.99
CA VAL A 278 15.07 0.09 16.83
C VAL A 278 16.41 0.48 16.21
N ARG A 279 17.20 -0.50 15.71
CA ARG A 279 18.48 -0.20 15.03
C ARG A 279 18.31 0.62 13.76
N LEU A 280 17.29 0.32 12.95
CA LEU A 280 16.99 1.06 11.72
C LEU A 280 16.51 2.48 12.01
N GLU A 281 15.68 2.66 13.03
CA GLU A 281 15.24 3.98 13.50
C GLU A 281 16.41 4.81 14.01
N ASN A 282 17.32 4.22 14.78
CA ASN A 282 18.52 4.91 15.25
C ASN A 282 19.42 5.34 14.09
N ARG A 283 19.58 4.50 13.05
CA ARG A 283 20.30 4.90 11.84
C ARG A 283 19.61 6.04 11.10
N ALA A 284 18.28 5.97 10.94
CA ALA A 284 17.51 7.03 10.30
C ALA A 284 17.56 8.35 11.08
N PHE A 285 17.50 8.30 12.42
CA PHE A 285 17.74 9.44 13.28
C PHE A 285 19.12 10.05 13.03
N GLY A 286 20.18 9.24 13.03
CA GLY A 286 21.54 9.71 12.74
C GLY A 286 21.73 10.29 11.32
N TYR A 287 20.93 9.85 10.33
CA TYR A 287 20.87 10.50 9.02
C TYR A 287 20.15 11.85 9.10
N GLY A 288 19.06 11.94 9.84
CA GLY A 288 18.39 13.20 10.15
C GLY A 288 19.34 14.21 10.77
N GLU A 289 20.16 13.78 11.74
CA GLU A 289 21.15 14.65 12.41
C GLU A 289 22.22 15.22 11.48
N GLN A 290 22.58 14.48 10.43
CA GLN A 290 23.53 14.95 9.43
C GLN A 290 22.87 15.97 8.50
N VAL A 291 21.63 15.69 8.07
CA VAL A 291 20.87 16.58 7.17
C VAL A 291 20.43 17.87 7.87
N GLY A 292 20.09 17.82 9.17
CA GLY A 292 19.66 19.01 9.93
C GLY A 292 20.74 20.09 10.04
N LYS A 293 22.02 19.69 9.90
CA LYS A 293 23.18 20.59 9.81
C LYS A 293 23.41 21.14 8.39
N MET A 294 22.69 20.64 7.39
CA MET A 294 22.90 20.89 5.96
C MET A 294 21.58 21.28 5.24
N PRO A 295 21.09 22.52 5.40
CA PRO A 295 19.81 22.95 4.82
C PRO A 295 19.67 22.71 3.31
N ALA A 296 20.74 22.87 2.54
CA ALA A 296 20.73 22.62 1.10
C ALA A 296 20.47 21.13 0.76
N MET A 297 20.92 20.20 1.61
CA MET A 297 20.64 18.77 1.43
C MET A 297 19.18 18.45 1.78
N LEU A 298 18.62 19.11 2.79
CA LEU A 298 17.19 18.98 3.09
C LEU A 298 16.35 19.43 1.89
N GLN A 299 16.65 20.59 1.29
CA GLN A 299 15.95 21.10 0.11
C GLN A 299 15.95 20.10 -1.06
N LEU A 300 17.07 19.39 -1.27
CA LEU A 300 17.17 18.36 -2.30
C LEU A 300 16.26 17.14 -2.04
N LEU A 301 16.03 16.81 -0.77
CA LEU A 301 15.32 15.59 -0.35
C LEU A 301 13.85 15.84 0.02
N ALA A 302 13.48 17.08 0.34
CA ALA A 302 12.26 17.40 1.07
C ALA A 302 10.98 16.87 0.41
N MET A 303 10.83 17.04 -0.91
CA MET A 303 9.64 16.54 -1.62
C MET A 303 9.50 15.02 -1.52
N LYS A 304 10.60 14.27 -1.65
CA LYS A 304 10.60 12.80 -1.59
C LYS A 304 10.25 12.25 -0.20
N LEU A 305 10.40 13.05 0.85
CA LEU A 305 10.02 12.64 2.22
C LEU A 305 8.51 12.49 2.39
N PHE A 306 7.73 13.06 1.47
CA PHE A 306 6.26 13.04 1.50
C PHE A 306 5.63 11.98 0.59
N ASP A 307 6.42 11.16 -0.13
CA ASP A 307 5.87 10.07 -0.95
C ASP A 307 4.91 9.20 -0.12
N SER A 308 3.76 8.81 -0.68
CA SER A 308 2.69 8.12 0.06
C SER A 308 3.01 6.66 0.43
N ASN A 309 4.20 6.17 0.09
CA ASN A 309 4.64 4.82 0.40
C ASN A 309 4.81 4.55 1.91
N HIS A 310 4.78 3.28 2.26
CA HIS A 310 5.12 2.82 3.61
C HIS A 310 6.60 3.07 3.89
N ALA A 311 6.89 3.89 4.90
CA ALA A 311 8.24 4.31 5.25
C ALA A 311 8.37 4.52 6.77
N PRO A 312 8.56 3.44 7.55
CA PRO A 312 8.46 3.47 9.01
C PRO A 312 9.53 4.35 9.68
N ASN A 313 10.68 4.54 9.01
CA ASN A 313 11.82 5.26 9.58
C ASN A 313 11.75 6.80 9.38
N ARG A 314 10.74 7.33 8.68
CA ARG A 314 10.61 8.78 8.41
C ARG A 314 10.42 9.60 9.68
N MET A 315 9.66 9.07 10.64
CA MET A 315 9.47 9.74 11.92
C MET A 315 10.80 9.87 12.68
N ALA A 316 11.59 8.81 12.75
CA ALA A 316 12.90 8.84 13.38
C ALA A 316 13.87 9.82 12.67
N PHE A 317 13.84 9.86 11.33
CA PHE A 317 14.59 10.84 10.54
C PHE A 317 14.16 12.28 10.85
N GLY A 318 12.84 12.56 10.93
CA GLY A 318 12.30 13.87 11.28
C GLY A 318 12.76 14.34 12.66
N ARG A 319 12.80 13.43 13.65
CA ARG A 319 13.37 13.73 14.97
C ARG A 319 14.84 14.15 14.87
N GLY A 320 15.68 13.35 14.21
CA GLY A 320 17.11 13.67 14.06
C GLY A 320 17.37 14.96 13.27
N LEU A 321 16.51 15.26 12.29
CA LEU A 321 16.56 16.51 11.53
C LEU A 321 16.43 17.72 12.46
N MET A 322 15.43 17.66 13.36
CA MET A 322 15.13 18.77 14.25
C MET A 322 16.11 18.87 15.42
N SER A 323 16.59 17.73 15.96
CA SER A 323 17.55 17.69 17.07
C SER A 323 18.88 18.40 16.77
N SER A 324 19.25 18.43 15.49
CA SER A 324 20.52 19.00 15.01
C SER A 324 20.36 20.34 14.26
N SER A 325 19.13 20.81 14.09
CA SER A 325 18.87 22.06 13.36
C SER A 325 19.29 23.27 14.19
N ALA A 326 20.16 24.09 13.62
CA ALA A 326 20.53 25.39 14.21
C ALA A 326 19.41 26.44 14.07
N LYS A 327 18.42 26.21 13.18
CA LYS A 327 17.29 27.10 12.92
C LYS A 327 16.01 26.28 12.73
N PRO A 328 15.41 25.76 13.83
CA PRO A 328 14.25 24.87 13.78
C PRO A 328 13.09 25.39 12.92
N ARG A 329 12.74 26.67 13.06
CA ARG A 329 11.69 27.32 12.24
C ARG A 329 11.98 27.21 10.75
N TRP A 330 13.19 27.56 10.34
CA TRP A 330 13.58 27.51 8.92
C TRP A 330 13.62 26.06 8.38
N THR A 331 14.03 25.09 9.20
CA THR A 331 13.96 23.67 8.84
C THR A 331 12.52 23.20 8.62
N TRP A 332 11.59 23.65 9.47
CA TRP A 332 10.16 23.40 9.30
C TRP A 332 9.63 24.04 8.01
N ASP A 333 9.96 25.31 7.76
CA ASP A 333 9.50 26.04 6.57
C ASP A 333 9.93 25.32 5.27
N ILE A 334 11.16 24.77 5.20
CA ILE A 334 11.61 23.97 4.04
C ILE A 334 10.72 22.73 3.81
N LEU A 335 10.30 22.05 4.88
CA LEU A 335 9.42 20.89 4.78
C LEU A 335 8.02 21.29 4.31
N ILE A 336 7.48 22.41 4.81
CA ILE A 336 6.16 22.90 4.43
C ILE A 336 6.14 23.41 2.98
N GLU A 337 7.16 24.16 2.56
CA GLU A 337 7.32 24.58 1.16
C GLU A 337 7.36 23.38 0.20
N ALA A 338 8.07 22.31 0.59
CA ALA A 338 8.13 21.09 -0.19
C ALA A 338 6.78 20.33 -0.22
N LEU A 339 6.05 20.29 0.90
CA LEU A 339 4.72 19.71 0.97
C LEU A 339 3.73 20.46 0.07
N HIS A 340 3.74 21.80 0.11
CA HIS A 340 2.87 22.64 -0.71
C HIS A 340 3.19 22.58 -2.19
N SER A 341 4.40 22.16 -2.54
CA SER A 341 4.82 21.93 -3.93
C SER A 341 4.32 20.60 -4.50
N LEU A 342 3.66 19.75 -3.71
CA LEU A 342 3.09 18.50 -4.19
C LEU A 342 1.79 18.73 -4.99
N GLU A 343 1.63 18.01 -6.08
CA GLU A 343 0.38 18.00 -6.86
C GLU A 343 -0.71 17.09 -6.25
N SER A 344 -0.37 16.33 -5.21
CA SER A 344 -1.22 15.31 -4.58
C SER A 344 -1.55 15.67 -3.13
N LYS A 345 -2.81 15.44 -2.74
CA LYS A 345 -3.26 15.50 -1.34
C LYS A 345 -3.00 14.20 -0.56
N LEU A 346 -2.55 13.15 -1.24
CA LEU A 346 -2.15 11.89 -0.61
C LEU A 346 -0.64 11.90 -0.41
N PHE A 347 -0.21 12.08 0.85
CA PHE A 347 1.20 12.13 1.23
C PHE A 347 1.42 11.51 2.62
N ASN A 348 2.65 11.11 2.88
CA ASN A 348 3.07 10.62 4.20
C ASN A 348 3.66 11.77 5.02
N TYR A 349 3.06 12.06 6.18
CA TYR A 349 3.46 13.18 7.04
C TYR A 349 4.37 12.78 8.21
N SER A 350 4.83 11.53 8.30
CA SER A 350 5.59 11.04 9.46
C SER A 350 6.87 11.84 9.75
N VAL A 351 7.49 12.44 8.73
CA VAL A 351 8.65 13.33 8.93
C VAL A 351 8.29 14.59 9.74
N LEU A 352 7.10 15.16 9.51
CA LEU A 352 6.60 16.32 10.25
C LEU A 352 6.28 15.93 11.70
N SER A 353 5.59 14.80 11.89
CA SER A 353 5.31 14.27 13.23
C SER A 353 6.58 14.06 14.04
N GLY A 354 7.62 13.47 13.42
CA GLY A 354 8.92 13.29 14.06
C GLY A 354 9.62 14.61 14.39
N ALA A 355 9.56 15.57 13.48
CA ALA A 355 10.16 16.89 13.69
C ALA A 355 9.50 17.64 14.86
N LEU A 356 8.16 17.64 14.94
CA LEU A 356 7.42 18.26 16.04
C LEU A 356 7.61 17.52 17.36
N GLU A 357 7.67 16.18 17.34
CA GLU A 357 7.97 15.38 18.53
C GLU A 357 9.30 15.81 19.17
N GLU A 358 10.36 15.90 18.38
CA GLU A 358 11.66 16.35 18.88
C GLU A 358 11.64 17.83 19.29
N LEU A 359 11.02 18.70 18.48
CA LEU A 359 10.94 20.13 18.78
C LEU A 359 10.23 20.41 20.10
N SER A 360 9.22 19.61 20.46
CA SER A 360 8.47 19.77 21.71
C SER A 360 9.36 19.66 22.96
N ASN A 361 10.48 18.94 22.86
CA ASN A 361 11.45 18.80 23.93
C ASN A 361 12.48 19.95 23.95
N LEU A 362 12.72 20.59 22.81
CA LEU A 362 13.73 21.64 22.63
C LEU A 362 13.15 23.06 22.80
N ASP A 363 12.00 23.32 22.18
CA ASP A 363 11.31 24.61 22.14
C ASP A 363 9.79 24.41 22.08
N LYS A 364 9.17 24.42 23.27
CA LYS A 364 7.71 24.28 23.43
C LYS A 364 6.94 25.46 22.82
N GLN A 365 7.51 26.67 22.87
CA GLN A 365 6.84 27.86 22.37
C GLN A 365 6.76 27.81 20.85
N LEU A 366 7.86 27.50 20.18
CA LEU A 366 7.86 27.33 18.74
C LEU A 366 6.98 26.16 18.30
N THR A 367 7.00 25.03 19.03
CA THR A 367 6.11 23.89 18.75
C THR A 367 4.64 24.32 18.79
N PHE A 368 4.24 25.08 19.81
CA PHE A 368 2.89 25.61 19.94
C PHE A 368 2.51 26.54 18.77
N GLU A 369 3.42 27.42 18.36
CA GLU A 369 3.22 28.31 17.20
C GLU A 369 3.02 27.52 15.91
N LEU A 370 3.90 26.54 15.62
CA LEU A 370 3.83 25.72 14.42
C LEU A 370 2.56 24.85 14.38
N LEU A 371 2.09 24.33 15.52
CA LEU A 371 0.84 23.58 15.59
C LEU A 371 -0.39 24.47 15.35
N ASN A 372 -0.36 25.74 15.76
CA ASN A 372 -1.43 26.68 15.42
C ASN A 372 -1.42 27.01 13.93
N GLU A 373 -0.25 27.24 13.34
CA GLU A 373 -0.14 27.43 11.89
C GLU A 373 -0.64 26.20 11.11
N ALA A 374 -0.30 24.98 11.59
CA ALA A 374 -0.79 23.74 11.00
C ALA A 374 -2.31 23.57 11.11
N ALA A 375 -2.96 24.16 12.12
CA ALA A 375 -4.41 24.14 12.26
C ALA A 375 -5.12 25.02 11.23
N ASP A 376 -4.44 26.04 10.70
CA ASP A 376 -4.96 26.96 9.68
C ASP A 376 -4.57 26.54 8.23
N ASP A 377 -3.64 25.60 8.08
CA ASP A 377 -3.14 25.13 6.79
C ASP A 377 -4.05 24.05 6.18
N GLU A 378 -4.44 24.20 4.91
CA GLU A 378 -5.39 23.28 4.23
C GLU A 378 -4.89 21.84 4.08
N LEU A 379 -3.57 21.62 4.01
CA LEU A 379 -2.98 20.28 3.91
C LEU A 379 -2.70 19.67 5.28
N LEU A 380 -2.36 20.50 6.29
CA LEU A 380 -2.00 20.01 7.62
C LEU A 380 -3.20 19.87 8.57
N LYS A 381 -4.22 20.73 8.47
CA LYS A 381 -5.39 20.68 9.36
C LYS A 381 -6.10 19.31 9.35
N PRO A 382 -6.24 18.57 8.22
CA PRO A 382 -6.88 17.26 8.25
C PRO A 382 -6.07 16.20 8.99
N ILE A 383 -4.75 16.39 9.16
CA ILE A 383 -3.83 15.45 9.82
C ILE A 383 -3.38 15.94 11.21
N ILE A 384 -4.02 17.00 11.73
CA ILE A 384 -3.57 17.73 12.92
C ILE A 384 -3.35 16.83 14.15
N VAL A 385 -4.17 15.78 14.31
CA VAL A 385 -4.01 14.84 15.43
C VAL A 385 -2.67 14.12 15.35
N GLY A 386 -2.28 13.67 14.15
CA GLY A 386 -1.03 12.96 13.92
C GLY A 386 0.22 13.86 13.96
N LEU A 387 0.06 15.19 13.98
CA LEU A 387 1.17 16.14 14.10
C LEU A 387 1.51 16.45 15.57
N HIS A 388 0.58 16.24 16.50
CA HIS A 388 0.82 16.55 17.89
C HIS A 388 1.82 15.57 18.53
N PRO A 389 2.83 16.09 19.27
CA PRO A 389 3.77 15.25 20.01
C PRO A 389 3.08 14.33 21.01
N TYR A 390 3.45 13.06 21.01
CA TYR A 390 2.94 12.04 21.93
C TYR A 390 3.41 12.28 23.36
N SER A 391 4.69 12.63 23.54
CA SER A 391 5.31 12.76 24.87
C SER A 391 4.84 13.98 25.68
N SER A 392 4.19 14.95 25.03
CA SER A 392 3.81 16.22 25.65
C SER A 392 2.38 16.69 25.34
N PHE A 393 1.51 15.79 24.86
CA PHE A 393 0.12 16.11 24.55
C PHE A 393 -0.64 16.66 25.76
N SER A 394 -1.22 17.85 25.59
CA SER A 394 -1.91 18.60 26.64
C SER A 394 -3.40 18.77 26.35
N GLU A 395 -4.14 19.27 27.34
CA GLU A 395 -5.54 19.66 27.13
C GLU A 395 -5.72 20.76 26.08
N VAL A 396 -4.73 21.63 25.90
CA VAL A 396 -4.77 22.69 24.88
C VAL A 396 -4.63 22.08 23.48
N ASP A 397 -3.82 21.03 23.36
CA ASP A 397 -3.64 20.28 22.12
C ASP A 397 -4.91 19.49 21.75
N PHE A 398 -5.58 18.93 22.75
CA PHE A 398 -6.90 18.34 22.58
C PHE A 398 -7.90 19.37 22.06
N ASP A 399 -7.98 20.54 22.70
CA ASP A 399 -8.90 21.60 22.28
C ASP A 399 -8.59 22.08 20.85
N ARG A 400 -7.31 22.18 20.47
CA ARG A 400 -6.90 22.48 19.08
C ARG A 400 -7.42 21.43 18.10
N CYS A 401 -7.25 20.13 18.39
CA CYS A 401 -7.75 19.05 17.54
C CYS A 401 -9.27 19.10 17.37
N VAL A 402 -10.01 19.34 18.46
CA VAL A 402 -11.48 19.45 18.43
C VAL A 402 -11.93 20.66 17.64
N ASN A 403 -11.28 21.82 17.79
CA ASN A 403 -11.61 23.03 17.05
C ASN A 403 -11.42 22.82 15.54
N VAL A 404 -10.33 22.17 15.12
CA VAL A 404 -10.10 21.83 13.71
C VAL A 404 -11.16 20.86 13.21
N PHE A 405 -11.48 19.83 13.97
CA PHE A 405 -12.54 18.86 13.64
C PHE A 405 -13.91 19.53 13.43
N GLU A 406 -14.24 20.55 14.22
CA GLU A 406 -15.48 21.31 14.04
C GLU A 406 -15.44 22.20 12.79
N SER A 407 -14.27 22.76 12.47
CA SER A 407 -14.10 23.72 11.37
C SER A 407 -14.16 23.11 9.97
N ILE A 408 -13.89 21.81 9.81
CA ILE A 408 -13.86 21.15 8.51
C ILE A 408 -15.12 20.32 8.26
N GLU A 409 -15.62 20.32 7.02
CA GLU A 409 -16.76 19.46 6.62
C GLU A 409 -16.36 17.98 6.55
N GLY A 410 -15.08 17.70 6.26
CA GLY A 410 -14.52 16.35 6.19
C GLY A 410 -14.13 15.74 7.54
N HIS A 411 -13.41 14.62 7.47
CA HIS A 411 -12.91 13.91 8.63
C HIS A 411 -11.47 14.33 8.96
N VAL A 412 -11.19 14.61 10.24
CA VAL A 412 -9.81 14.76 10.74
C VAL A 412 -9.24 13.36 10.91
N GLN A 413 -8.19 13.04 10.14
CA GLN A 413 -7.51 11.76 10.19
C GLN A 413 -6.92 11.54 11.57
N GLY A 414 -7.23 10.38 12.16
CA GLY A 414 -6.69 10.01 13.47
C GLY A 414 -7.50 10.53 14.65
N ILE A 415 -8.62 11.24 14.46
CA ILE A 415 -9.45 11.75 15.57
C ILE A 415 -9.94 10.62 16.50
N GLU A 416 -10.12 9.41 15.97
CA GLU A 416 -10.48 8.22 16.72
C GLU A 416 -9.42 7.87 17.79
N ARG A 417 -8.14 8.18 17.53
CA ARG A 417 -7.02 7.87 18.42
C ARG A 417 -7.13 8.59 19.76
N LEU A 418 -7.77 9.77 19.79
CA LEU A 418 -8.00 10.53 21.01
C LEU A 418 -8.84 9.77 22.04
N PHE A 419 -9.53 8.69 21.64
CA PHE A 419 -10.34 7.87 22.54
C PHE A 419 -9.61 6.66 23.14
N TRP A 420 -8.48 6.22 22.58
CA TRP A 420 -7.90 4.92 22.92
C TRP A 420 -6.38 4.86 23.02
N GLN A 421 -5.63 5.79 22.41
CA GLN A 421 -4.18 5.83 22.61
C GLN A 421 -3.86 6.43 23.96
N ASP A 422 -3.11 5.70 24.79
CA ASP A 422 -2.80 6.08 26.17
C ASP A 422 -2.16 7.48 26.26
N GLU A 423 -1.37 7.86 25.26
CA GLU A 423 -0.72 9.17 25.14
C GLU A 423 -1.72 10.34 25.05
N TYR A 424 -2.94 10.11 24.56
CA TYR A 424 -3.99 11.11 24.44
C TYR A 424 -5.05 11.05 25.56
N LEU A 425 -4.97 10.06 26.44
CA LEU A 425 -5.99 9.83 27.48
C LEU A 425 -5.82 10.70 28.74
N ASN A 426 -4.74 11.47 28.84
CA ASN A 426 -4.53 12.42 29.94
C ASN A 426 -5.33 13.73 29.75
N VAL A 427 -6.63 13.60 29.48
CA VAL A 427 -7.58 14.69 29.29
C VAL A 427 -8.82 14.48 30.14
N ALA A 428 -9.49 15.55 30.52
CA ALA A 428 -10.73 15.44 31.29
C ALA A 428 -11.78 14.54 30.60
N TYR A 429 -12.36 13.60 31.36
CA TYR A 429 -13.40 12.69 30.86
C TYR A 429 -14.57 13.43 30.18
N SER A 430 -14.95 14.60 30.70
CA SER A 430 -16.00 15.44 30.10
C SER A 430 -15.66 15.89 28.67
N LYS A 431 -14.39 16.18 28.38
CA LYS A 431 -13.94 16.56 27.03
C LYS A 431 -14.08 15.40 26.04
N LEU A 432 -13.77 14.17 26.46
CA LEU A 432 -13.99 12.97 25.65
C LEU A 432 -15.47 12.72 25.37
N VAL A 433 -16.33 12.91 26.39
CA VAL A 433 -17.78 12.81 26.25
C VAL A 433 -18.30 13.84 25.24
N ASP A 434 -17.82 15.09 25.32
CA ASP A 434 -18.25 16.15 24.41
C ASP A 434 -17.76 15.92 22.97
N LEU A 435 -16.52 15.43 22.79
CA LEU A 435 -16.03 15.01 21.47
C LEU A 435 -16.88 13.87 20.91
N ALA A 436 -17.22 12.84 21.70
CA ALA A 436 -18.04 11.73 21.25
C ALA A 436 -19.44 12.19 20.78
N LYS A 437 -20.06 13.15 21.49
CA LYS A 437 -21.32 13.78 21.07
C LYS A 437 -21.15 14.48 19.73
N LYS A 438 -20.15 15.37 19.61
CA LYS A 438 -19.87 16.11 18.36
C LYS A 438 -19.62 15.17 17.19
N LEU A 439 -18.90 14.08 17.44
CA LEU A 439 -18.55 13.10 16.44
C LEU A 439 -19.79 12.37 15.91
N LEU A 440 -20.72 11.97 16.79
CA LEU A 440 -21.98 11.34 16.39
C LEU A 440 -22.87 12.22 15.47
N PHE A 441 -22.74 13.55 15.53
CA PHE A 441 -23.48 14.46 14.65
C PHE A 441 -22.87 14.66 13.25
N LYS A 442 -21.64 14.17 12.99
CA LYS A 442 -21.02 14.22 11.66
C LYS A 442 -21.48 13.05 10.79
N ALA A 443 -21.40 13.23 9.47
CA ALA A 443 -21.60 12.14 8.52
C ALA A 443 -20.62 10.99 8.81
N ASN A 444 -21.14 9.77 8.91
CA ASN A 444 -20.40 8.55 9.29
C ASN A 444 -19.69 8.59 10.66
N GLY A 445 -20.07 9.54 11.53
CA GLY A 445 -19.50 9.68 12.86
C GLY A 445 -19.79 8.50 13.78
N ASP A 446 -20.96 7.88 13.66
CA ASP A 446 -21.29 6.60 14.30
C ASP A 446 -20.23 5.51 14.04
N CYS A 447 -19.83 5.31 12.78
CA CYS A 447 -18.84 4.30 12.41
C CYS A 447 -17.47 4.62 13.00
N VAL A 448 -17.01 5.86 12.86
CA VAL A 448 -15.74 6.32 13.43
C VAL A 448 -15.71 6.19 14.95
N LEU A 449 -16.81 6.54 15.63
CA LEU A 449 -16.92 6.41 17.08
C LEU A 449 -16.88 4.94 17.51
N LEU A 450 -17.59 4.06 16.79
CA LEU A 450 -17.57 2.63 17.08
C LEU A 450 -16.17 2.06 16.93
N GLU A 451 -15.44 2.38 15.86
CA GLU A 451 -14.03 2.00 15.70
C GLU A 451 -13.16 2.50 16.88
N ALA A 452 -13.30 3.77 17.24
CA ALA A 452 -12.56 4.38 18.34
C ALA A 452 -12.78 3.64 19.68
N LEU A 453 -14.04 3.32 19.97
CA LEU A 453 -14.43 2.63 21.20
C LEU A 453 -14.06 1.14 21.17
N THR A 454 -14.17 0.48 20.02
CA THR A 454 -13.69 -0.90 19.84
C THR A 454 -12.20 -0.98 20.16
N MET A 455 -11.39 -0.05 19.66
CA MET A 455 -9.95 0.01 19.98
C MET A 455 -9.69 0.26 21.47
N ARG A 456 -10.46 1.16 22.11
CA ARG A 456 -10.36 1.43 23.57
C ARG A 456 -10.70 0.19 24.42
N LEU A 457 -11.66 -0.59 23.97
CA LEU A 457 -12.18 -1.78 24.65
C LEU A 457 -11.39 -3.05 24.34
N HIS A 458 -10.51 -3.01 23.34
CA HIS A 458 -9.78 -4.18 22.88
C HIS A 458 -9.00 -4.87 24.01
N GLY A 459 -9.28 -6.16 24.21
CA GLY A 459 -8.65 -6.98 25.25
C GLY A 459 -9.05 -6.63 26.69
N LYS A 460 -10.04 -5.75 26.90
CA LYS A 460 -10.57 -5.41 28.22
C LYS A 460 -11.61 -6.43 28.69
N VAL A 461 -11.84 -6.50 29.99
CA VAL A 461 -12.80 -7.42 30.58
C VAL A 461 -14.20 -6.85 30.48
N LYS A 462 -15.13 -7.59 29.84
CA LYS A 462 -16.51 -7.16 29.57
C LYS A 462 -17.35 -6.78 30.80
N SER A 463 -16.96 -7.21 32.00
CA SER A 463 -17.62 -6.86 33.26
C SER A 463 -17.09 -5.58 33.90
N GLU A 464 -15.99 -5.00 33.41
CA GLU A 464 -15.42 -3.76 33.91
C GLU A 464 -15.93 -2.56 33.11
N ASP A 465 -16.33 -1.51 33.83
CA ASP A 465 -16.86 -0.30 33.22
C ASP A 465 -15.73 0.62 32.75
N ILE A 466 -15.21 0.34 31.55
CA ILE A 466 -14.11 1.11 30.94
C ILE A 466 -14.57 2.48 30.43
N LEU A 467 -15.83 2.60 30.02
CA LEU A 467 -16.34 3.80 29.35
C LEU A 467 -16.96 4.81 30.32
N GLY A 468 -17.53 4.38 31.43
CA GLY A 468 -18.37 5.24 32.25
C GLY A 468 -19.73 5.53 31.61
N GLU A 469 -20.69 6.01 32.42
CA GLU A 469 -22.10 6.05 32.02
C GLU A 469 -22.37 6.91 30.79
N GLU A 470 -21.79 8.11 30.73
CA GLU A 470 -22.06 9.05 29.63
C GLU A 470 -21.51 8.56 28.28
N LEU A 471 -20.29 8.01 28.23
CA LEU A 471 -19.77 7.42 26.99
C LEU A 471 -20.55 6.15 26.61
N ARG A 472 -21.02 5.34 27.57
CA ARG A 472 -21.90 4.20 27.25
C ARG A 472 -23.19 4.64 26.57
N LYS A 473 -23.84 5.71 27.05
CA LYS A 473 -25.05 6.25 26.40
C LYS A 473 -24.76 6.63 24.95
N ILE A 474 -23.67 7.36 24.72
CA ILE A 474 -23.30 7.80 23.36
C ILE A 474 -22.94 6.59 22.47
N ALA A 475 -22.21 5.61 23.01
CA ALA A 475 -21.86 4.38 22.31
C ALA A 475 -23.09 3.59 21.87
N LEU A 476 -24.10 3.46 22.74
CA LEU A 476 -25.36 2.80 22.42
C LEU A 476 -26.16 3.56 21.36
N ARG A 477 -26.16 4.90 21.38
CA ARG A 477 -26.77 5.71 20.32
C ARG A 477 -26.04 5.55 18.99
N ALA A 478 -24.71 5.48 19.00
CA ALA A 478 -23.91 5.20 17.81
C ALA A 478 -24.22 3.81 17.23
N ALA A 479 -24.31 2.80 18.09
CA ALA A 479 -24.71 1.45 17.68
C ALA A 479 -26.11 1.42 17.08
N ALA A 480 -27.09 2.07 17.72
CA ALA A 480 -28.46 2.18 17.18
C ALA A 480 -28.47 2.88 15.83
N SER A 481 -27.76 4.01 15.69
CA SER A 481 -27.65 4.72 14.41
C SER A 481 -27.03 3.84 13.32
N HIS A 482 -25.97 3.10 13.63
CA HIS A 482 -25.27 2.26 12.67
C HIS A 482 -26.13 1.07 12.20
N LEU A 483 -26.89 0.45 13.12
CA LEU A 483 -27.80 -0.66 12.83
C LEU A 483 -28.93 -0.29 11.86
N THR A 484 -29.29 0.99 11.76
CA THR A 484 -30.32 1.47 10.82
C THR A 484 -29.78 1.81 9.43
N LYS A 485 -28.46 1.72 9.20
CA LYS A 485 -27.86 2.02 7.90
C LYS A 485 -27.86 0.78 7.01
N ASN A 486 -28.42 0.92 5.80
CA ASN A 486 -28.35 -0.11 4.75
C ASN A 486 -27.02 -0.06 4.00
N ASP A 487 -25.90 0.02 4.72
CA ASP A 487 -24.56 0.07 4.14
C ASP A 487 -23.69 -1.06 4.75
N PRO A 488 -23.68 -2.24 4.13
CA PRO A 488 -22.85 -3.34 4.59
C PRO A 488 -21.38 -3.00 4.34
N GLU A 489 -20.65 -2.69 5.41
CA GLU A 489 -19.18 -2.64 5.32
C GLU A 489 -18.66 -4.01 4.83
N PRO A 490 -17.88 -4.05 3.73
CA PRO A 490 -17.32 -5.30 3.22
C PRO A 490 -16.46 -5.99 4.27
N GLY A 491 -16.70 -7.29 4.51
CA GLY A 491 -15.80 -8.14 5.29
C GLY A 491 -16.12 -8.33 6.78
N GLY A 492 -17.30 -7.92 7.26
CA GLY A 492 -17.78 -8.25 8.61
C GLY A 492 -17.18 -7.39 9.74
N LEU A 493 -16.41 -6.35 9.41
CA LEU A 493 -15.84 -5.39 10.37
C LEU A 493 -16.92 -4.65 11.17
N GLY A 494 -18.05 -4.30 10.53
CA GLY A 494 -19.18 -3.66 11.20
C GLY A 494 -19.79 -4.52 12.32
N ASP A 495 -20.00 -5.82 12.08
CA ASP A 495 -20.52 -6.76 13.10
C ASP A 495 -19.56 -6.88 14.28
N TYR A 496 -18.26 -7.00 14.00
CA TYR A 496 -17.24 -7.07 15.04
C TYR A 496 -17.23 -5.83 15.93
N ARG A 497 -17.23 -4.62 15.35
CA ARG A 497 -17.24 -3.35 16.10
C ARG A 497 -18.47 -3.24 17.00
N LEU A 498 -19.65 -3.49 16.42
CA LEU A 498 -20.91 -3.47 17.16
C LEU A 498 -20.91 -4.49 18.29
N THR A 499 -20.49 -5.73 18.01
CA THR A 499 -20.41 -6.81 19.00
C THR A 499 -19.53 -6.43 20.18
N GLU A 500 -18.36 -5.85 19.90
CA GLU A 500 -17.41 -5.48 20.94
C GLU A 500 -17.93 -4.33 21.81
N VAL A 501 -18.50 -3.29 21.19
CA VAL A 501 -19.06 -2.14 21.91
C VAL A 501 -20.30 -2.54 22.72
N LEU A 502 -21.25 -3.27 22.12
CA LEU A 502 -22.48 -3.71 22.79
C LEU A 502 -22.17 -4.66 23.95
N SER A 503 -21.18 -5.55 23.78
CA SER A 503 -20.72 -6.46 24.84
C SER A 503 -20.22 -5.73 26.09
N HIS A 504 -19.66 -4.53 25.92
CA HIS A 504 -19.15 -3.70 27.01
C HIS A 504 -20.16 -2.65 27.50
N CYS A 505 -21.28 -2.45 26.81
CA CYS A 505 -22.28 -1.45 27.20
C CYS A 505 -23.55 -2.07 27.82
N LEU A 506 -24.11 -3.10 27.19
CA LEU A 506 -25.41 -3.66 27.58
C LEU A 506 -25.47 -4.33 28.96
N PRO A 507 -24.41 -4.99 29.47
CA PRO A 507 -24.45 -5.64 30.79
C PRO A 507 -24.68 -4.67 31.97
N PHE A 508 -24.33 -3.39 31.82
CA PHE A 508 -24.39 -2.41 32.90
C PHE A 508 -25.81 -1.88 33.12
N LYS A 509 -26.18 -1.57 34.38
CA LYS A 509 -27.46 -0.94 34.72
C LYS A 509 -27.52 0.52 34.20
N GLY A 510 -28.72 1.02 33.93
CA GLY A 510 -28.95 2.36 33.36
C GLY A 510 -29.03 2.36 31.83
N CYS A 511 -28.95 3.55 31.22
CA CYS A 511 -29.06 3.77 29.76
C CYS A 511 -30.36 3.17 29.15
N VAL A 512 -31.48 3.24 29.88
CA VAL A 512 -32.73 2.58 29.47
C VAL A 512 -33.22 3.09 28.12
N GLU A 513 -33.22 4.42 27.93
CA GLU A 513 -33.61 5.05 26.68
C GLU A 513 -32.73 4.59 25.52
N GLU A 514 -31.41 4.56 25.69
CA GLU A 514 -30.49 4.13 24.64
C GLU A 514 -30.57 2.64 24.33
N LYS A 515 -30.83 1.80 25.33
CA LYS A 515 -31.09 0.37 25.13
C LYS A 515 -32.37 0.16 24.33
N THR A 516 -33.42 0.94 24.60
CA THR A 516 -34.64 0.95 23.78
C THR A 516 -34.34 1.38 22.35
N LEU A 517 -33.53 2.42 22.12
CA LEU A 517 -33.12 2.81 20.76
C LEU A 517 -32.39 1.70 19.99
N VAL A 518 -31.52 0.94 20.66
CA VAL A 518 -30.84 -0.22 20.05
C VAL A 518 -31.84 -1.32 19.67
N LEU A 519 -32.83 -1.59 20.53
CA LEU A 519 -33.90 -2.55 20.22
C LEU A 519 -34.75 -2.05 19.05
N ASP A 520 -35.17 -0.79 19.06
CA ASP A 520 -35.99 -0.20 17.99
C ASP A 520 -35.24 -0.21 16.66
N ALA A 521 -33.94 0.10 16.66
CA ALA A 521 -33.09 0.00 15.48
C ALA A 521 -32.97 -1.44 14.94
N LEU A 522 -32.92 -2.42 15.83
CA LEU A 522 -32.88 -3.84 15.46
C LEU A 522 -34.19 -4.31 14.83
N PHE A 523 -35.33 -3.92 15.41
CA PHE A 523 -36.68 -4.37 15.04
C PHE A 523 -37.44 -3.42 14.10
N ASN A 524 -36.78 -2.42 13.51
CA ASN A 524 -37.46 -1.47 12.62
C ASN A 524 -37.97 -2.17 11.35
N ASP A 525 -39.29 -2.16 11.14
CA ASP A 525 -39.99 -2.83 10.02
C ASP A 525 -39.66 -2.28 8.62
N SER A 526 -38.88 -1.20 8.51
CA SER A 526 -38.58 -0.55 7.23
C SER A 526 -37.11 -0.50 6.84
N ASN A 527 -36.17 -0.66 7.79
CA ASN A 527 -34.70 -0.65 7.61
C ASN A 527 -33.98 -1.30 8.82
N GLY A 528 -34.61 -2.27 9.49
CA GLY A 528 -34.07 -2.87 10.71
C GLY A 528 -32.97 -3.90 10.41
N ALA A 529 -31.98 -4.00 11.29
CA ALA A 529 -30.87 -4.94 11.13
C ALA A 529 -31.31 -6.43 11.03
N LEU A 530 -32.54 -6.77 11.44
CA LEU A 530 -33.13 -8.11 11.26
C LEU A 530 -33.38 -8.50 9.80
N GLU A 531 -33.70 -7.55 8.91
CA GLU A 531 -33.77 -7.81 7.46
C GLU A 531 -32.39 -8.14 6.86
N HIS A 532 -31.35 -7.78 7.60
CA HIS A 532 -29.94 -7.93 7.26
C HIS A 532 -29.17 -8.79 8.26
N MET A 533 -29.84 -9.76 8.90
CA MET A 533 -29.28 -10.55 10.01
C MET A 533 -27.97 -11.28 9.67
N TYR A 534 -27.74 -11.59 8.38
CA TYR A 534 -26.50 -12.19 7.90
C TYR A 534 -25.29 -11.24 7.94
N TRP A 535 -25.50 -9.94 8.10
CA TRP A 535 -24.46 -8.92 8.26
C TRP A 535 -24.14 -8.60 9.72
N TYR A 536 -25.05 -8.86 10.67
CA TYR A 536 -24.93 -8.42 12.07
C TYR A 536 -25.16 -9.56 13.09
N GLY A 537 -24.88 -10.80 12.71
CA GLY A 537 -25.29 -11.98 13.48
C GLY A 537 -24.75 -12.03 14.91
N GLU A 538 -23.50 -11.64 15.12
CA GLU A 538 -22.89 -11.61 16.45
C GLU A 538 -23.46 -10.48 17.30
N ALA A 539 -23.61 -9.28 16.72
CA ALA A 539 -24.16 -8.12 17.40
C ALA A 539 -25.60 -8.37 17.86
N VAL A 540 -26.44 -8.96 17.00
CA VAL A 540 -27.82 -9.35 17.34
C VAL A 540 -27.83 -10.36 18.49
N THR A 541 -26.92 -11.33 18.49
CA THR A 541 -26.81 -12.31 19.58
C THR A 541 -26.52 -11.63 20.93
N VAL A 542 -25.62 -10.64 20.94
CA VAL A 542 -25.31 -9.85 22.14
C VAL A 542 -26.52 -9.02 22.60
N VAL A 543 -27.24 -8.38 21.67
CA VAL A 543 -28.46 -7.61 21.99
C VAL A 543 -29.50 -8.52 22.62
N VAL A 544 -29.83 -9.66 21.99
CA VAL A 544 -30.81 -10.63 22.52
C VAL A 544 -30.40 -11.09 23.90
N LYS A 545 -29.14 -11.52 24.09
CA LYS A 545 -28.62 -12.00 25.37
C LYS A 545 -28.82 -11.00 26.52
N HIS A 546 -28.65 -9.71 26.27
CA HIS A 546 -28.60 -8.70 27.33
C HIS A 546 -29.85 -7.82 27.44
N LEU A 547 -30.66 -7.68 26.38
CA LEU A 547 -31.83 -6.80 26.35
C LEU A 547 -33.17 -7.53 26.24
N THR A 548 -33.19 -8.83 25.92
CA THR A 548 -34.45 -9.61 25.83
C THR A 548 -34.73 -10.49 27.06
N SER A 549 -33.99 -10.33 28.16
CA SER A 549 -34.30 -11.01 29.43
C SER A 549 -34.87 -10.02 30.46
N PRO A 550 -36.01 -10.32 31.12
CA PRO A 550 -36.72 -11.59 31.16
C PRO A 550 -38.06 -11.53 30.40
N PHE A 551 -38.19 -12.32 29.33
CA PHE A 551 -39.45 -13.01 29.07
C PHE A 551 -39.37 -14.43 29.63
#